data_AF-J0H791-F1
#
_entry.id   AF-J0H791-F1
#
_cell.length_a   1.000
_cell.length_b   1.000
_cell.length_c   1.000
_cell.angle_alpha   90.00
_cell.angle_beta   90.00
_cell.angle_gamma   90.00
#
_symmetry.space_group_name_H-M   'P 1'
#
loop_
_entity.id
_entity.type
_entity.pdbx_description
1 polymer ?
#
loop_
_entity_poly.entity_id
_entity_poly.type
_entity_poly.pdbx_seq_one_letter_code
_entity_poly.pdbx_strand_id
1 'polypeptide(L)'
;MDETRRFNWLAAGTLLCMLLIGAWIGWARHPRQYRTDPPVASALDQFKLMPDRIGGTPPDVYFAIGKPYEATAFDLSQGKRLYSWFGCSGCHGDGRGGTGPSFLDGWWFYGSEMVSVVASIRDGRPHGMPSYGNKMTSDQIWQLAGYVRTIGSYSPPYTATSRNDDKHTRPSENRAPAAGLFEQGPAGVRSDRGVQP
;
A
#
# COMPACT_ATOMS: atom_id res chain seq x y z
N MET A 1 2.95 -31.88 -56.92
CA MET A 1 3.59 -31.98 -55.59
C MET A 1 4.01 -30.62 -54.99
N ASP A 2 3.66 -29.46 -55.57
CA ASP A 2 4.17 -28.14 -55.11
C ASP A 2 3.14 -27.27 -54.35
N GLU A 3 1.85 -27.61 -54.39
CA GLU A 3 0.77 -26.73 -53.91
C GLU A 3 0.60 -26.75 -52.38
N THR A 4 0.82 -27.90 -51.75
CA THR A 4 0.74 -28.08 -50.28
C THR A 4 1.88 -27.37 -49.55
N ARG A 5 3.06 -27.26 -50.17
CA ARG A 5 4.19 -26.49 -49.61
C ARG A 5 3.91 -25.00 -49.62
N ARG A 6 3.37 -24.44 -50.71
CA ARG A 6 3.02 -23.02 -50.79
C ARG A 6 1.93 -22.62 -49.80
N PHE A 7 0.93 -23.48 -49.59
CA PHE A 7 -0.13 -23.26 -48.61
C PHE A 7 0.40 -23.21 -47.17
N ASN A 8 1.34 -24.10 -46.80
CA ASN A 8 1.97 -24.09 -45.48
C ASN A 8 2.83 -22.85 -45.23
N TRP A 9 3.51 -22.30 -46.25
CA TRP A 9 4.30 -21.07 -46.11
C TRP A 9 3.44 -19.82 -45.97
N LEU A 10 2.29 -19.76 -46.65
CA LEU A 10 1.32 -18.66 -46.50
C LEU A 10 0.64 -18.71 -45.11
N ALA A 11 0.30 -19.91 -44.62
CA ALA A 11 -0.24 -20.10 -43.28
C ALA A 11 0.79 -19.79 -42.17
N ALA A 12 2.06 -20.17 -42.37
CA ALA A 12 3.13 -19.84 -41.44
C ALA A 12 3.45 -18.34 -41.41
N GLY A 13 3.45 -17.68 -42.58
CA GLY A 13 3.68 -16.23 -42.69
C GLY A 13 2.58 -15.40 -42.04
N THR A 14 1.32 -15.81 -42.18
CA THR A 14 0.18 -15.13 -41.54
C THR A 14 0.18 -15.29 -40.02
N LEU A 15 0.47 -16.49 -39.49
CA LEU A 15 0.64 -16.70 -38.05
C LEU A 15 1.80 -15.89 -37.47
N LEU A 16 2.94 -15.82 -38.17
CA LEU A 16 4.07 -15.00 -37.73
C LEU A 16 3.72 -13.51 -37.72
N CYS A 17 3.03 -13.01 -38.76
CA CYS A 17 2.55 -11.63 -38.78
C CYS A 17 1.57 -11.34 -37.63
N MET A 18 0.63 -12.24 -37.33
CA MET A 18 -0.29 -12.07 -36.20
C MET A 18 0.44 -12.03 -34.86
N LEU A 19 1.45 -12.87 -34.65
CA LEU A 19 2.27 -12.85 -33.44
C LEU A 19 3.08 -11.56 -33.32
N LEU A 20 3.68 -11.09 -34.42
CA LEU A 20 4.43 -9.83 -34.44
C LEU A 20 3.53 -8.62 -34.20
N ILE A 21 2.33 -8.60 -34.79
CA ILE A 21 1.32 -7.55 -34.55
C ILE A 21 0.84 -7.60 -33.09
N GLY A 22 0.59 -8.80 -32.55
CA GLY A 22 0.22 -8.96 -31.14
C GLY A 22 1.30 -8.46 -30.18
N ALA A 23 2.57 -8.77 -30.46
CA ALA A 23 3.71 -8.27 -29.70
C ALA A 23 3.86 -6.74 -29.83
N TRP A 24 3.67 -6.18 -31.03
CA TRP A 24 3.77 -4.75 -31.28
C TRP A 24 2.64 -3.97 -30.60
N ILE A 25 1.40 -4.48 -30.67
CA ILE A 25 0.26 -3.91 -29.95
C ILE A 25 0.47 -4.01 -28.44
N GLY A 26 0.98 -5.14 -27.94
CA GLY A 26 1.34 -5.29 -26.53
C GLY A 26 2.38 -4.25 -26.10
N TRP A 27 3.41 -4.04 -26.92
CA TRP A 27 4.45 -3.05 -26.66
C TRP A 27 3.93 -1.59 -26.73
N ALA A 28 3.05 -1.28 -27.69
CA ALA A 28 2.47 0.04 -27.87
C ALA A 28 1.43 0.40 -26.79
N ARG A 29 0.78 -0.59 -26.17
CA ARG A 29 -0.22 -0.36 -25.11
C ARG A 29 0.36 -0.07 -23.73
N HIS A 30 1.67 -0.20 -23.53
CA HIS A 30 2.31 0.17 -22.26
C HIS A 30 2.83 1.61 -22.31
N PRO A 31 2.08 2.60 -21.80
CA PRO A 31 2.63 3.93 -21.58
C PRO A 31 3.79 3.81 -20.58
N ARG A 32 5.02 4.01 -21.08
CA ARG A 32 6.25 4.00 -20.28
C ARG A 32 6.51 5.40 -19.72
N GLN A 33 5.61 5.90 -18.87
CA GLN A 33 5.87 7.11 -18.12
C GLN A 33 6.60 6.75 -16.83
N TYR A 34 7.93 6.88 -16.85
CA TYR A 34 8.82 6.56 -15.72
C TYR A 34 8.96 7.69 -14.70
N ARG A 35 8.44 8.88 -15.03
CA ARG A 35 8.44 10.06 -14.17
C ARG A 35 7.15 10.83 -14.43
N THR A 36 6.47 11.22 -13.37
CA THR A 36 5.31 12.11 -13.45
C THR A 36 5.70 13.49 -13.99
N ASP A 37 4.82 14.12 -14.76
CA ASP A 37 5.06 15.45 -15.29
C ASP A 37 5.25 16.46 -14.13
N PRO A 38 6.18 17.43 -14.24
CA PRO A 38 6.51 18.35 -13.15
C PRO A 38 5.29 19.08 -12.52
N PRO A 39 4.26 19.50 -13.28
CA PRO A 39 3.05 20.10 -12.70
C PRO A 39 2.19 19.12 -11.90
N VAL A 40 2.19 17.84 -12.28
CA VAL A 40 1.47 16.79 -11.55
C VAL A 40 2.23 16.46 -10.26
N ALA A 41 3.55 16.35 -10.33
CA ALA A 41 4.40 16.13 -9.17
C ALA A 41 4.29 17.26 -8.14
N SER A 42 4.24 18.53 -8.58
CA SER A 42 4.06 19.66 -7.67
C SER A 42 2.66 19.70 -7.04
N ALA A 43 1.61 19.33 -7.79
CA ALA A 43 0.26 19.17 -7.24
C ALA A 43 0.20 18.03 -6.21
N LEU A 44 0.93 16.94 -6.45
CA LEU A 44 1.12 15.84 -5.50
C LEU A 44 1.94 16.25 -4.27
N ASP A 45 2.59 17.42 -4.23
CA ASP A 45 3.31 17.93 -3.04
C ASP A 45 2.51 18.93 -2.22
N GLN A 46 1.43 19.48 -2.79
CA GLN A 46 0.66 20.56 -2.18
C GLN A 46 -0.43 20.06 -1.23
N PHE A 47 -0.51 18.76 -0.93
CA PHE A 47 -1.46 18.26 0.06
C PHE A 47 -1.07 18.77 1.45
N LYS A 48 -1.96 19.55 2.08
CA LYS A 48 -1.84 19.94 3.48
C LYS A 48 -2.56 18.90 4.34
N LEU A 49 -1.81 18.17 5.14
CA LEU A 49 -2.39 17.43 6.27
C LEU A 49 -2.33 18.31 7.51
N MET A 50 -3.30 18.13 8.39
CA MET A 50 -3.19 18.72 9.72
C MET A 50 -2.10 17.93 10.48
N PRO A 51 -1.22 18.61 11.26
CA PRO A 51 -0.01 18.01 11.83
C PRO A 51 -0.21 16.68 12.58
N ASP A 52 -1.40 16.46 13.15
CA ASP A 52 -1.69 15.33 14.05
C ASP A 52 -2.94 14.51 13.67
N ARG A 53 -3.44 14.60 12.43
CA ARG A 53 -4.68 13.88 12.06
C ARG A 53 -4.44 12.51 11.40
N ILE A 54 -5.35 11.58 11.74
CA ILE A 54 -5.45 10.18 11.27
C ILE A 54 -5.98 10.10 9.81
N GLY A 55 -5.94 11.19 9.04
CA GLY A 55 -6.55 11.19 7.71
C GLY A 55 -6.47 12.50 6.95
N GLY A 56 -6.55 12.35 5.63
CA GLY A 56 -6.76 13.40 4.65
C GLY A 56 -7.29 12.81 3.34
N THR A 57 -7.77 13.66 2.46
CA THR A 57 -8.20 13.25 1.11
C THR A 57 -7.01 13.36 0.15
N PRO A 58 -6.72 12.33 -0.66
CA PRO A 58 -5.78 12.46 -1.78
C PRO A 58 -6.15 13.62 -2.71
N PRO A 59 -5.17 14.34 -3.27
CA PRO A 59 -5.45 15.46 -4.16
C PRO A 59 -6.19 14.96 -5.41
N ASP A 60 -7.09 15.75 -5.97
CA ASP A 60 -7.95 15.31 -7.10
C ASP A 60 -7.13 14.78 -8.29
N VAL A 61 -5.94 15.36 -8.51
CA VAL A 61 -5.00 14.91 -9.53
C VAL A 61 -4.61 13.45 -9.37
N TYR A 62 -4.53 12.92 -8.14
CA TYR A 62 -4.19 11.53 -7.83
C TYR A 62 -5.25 10.55 -8.36
N PHE A 63 -6.52 10.94 -8.28
CA PHE A 63 -7.62 10.16 -8.85
C PHE A 63 -7.68 10.34 -10.37
N ALA A 64 -7.43 11.55 -10.88
CA ALA A 64 -7.44 11.83 -12.32
C ALA A 64 -6.37 11.03 -13.09
N ILE A 65 -5.21 10.76 -12.48
CA ILE A 65 -4.14 9.93 -13.06
C ILE A 65 -4.31 8.42 -12.80
N GLY A 66 -5.42 7.99 -12.18
CA GLY A 66 -5.75 6.58 -12.03
C GLY A 66 -4.95 5.83 -10.95
N LYS A 67 -4.53 6.49 -9.87
CA LYS A 67 -3.83 5.86 -8.72
C LYS A 67 -2.57 5.06 -9.12
N PRO A 68 -1.62 5.64 -9.88
CA PRO A 68 -0.50 4.90 -10.47
C PRO A 68 0.36 4.20 -9.43
N TYR A 69 0.58 4.84 -8.28
CA TYR A 69 1.42 4.30 -7.21
C TYR A 69 0.81 3.11 -6.47
N GLU A 70 -0.47 2.79 -6.68
CA GLU A 70 -1.13 1.60 -6.12
C GLU A 70 -1.32 0.51 -7.17
N ALA A 71 -1.50 0.88 -8.43
CA ALA A 71 -1.90 -0.04 -9.50
C ALA A 71 -0.73 -0.52 -10.37
N THR A 72 0.35 0.26 -10.45
CA THR A 72 1.43 0.00 -11.41
C THR A 72 2.54 -0.84 -10.81
N ALA A 73 2.86 -1.97 -11.45
CA ALA A 73 3.95 -2.85 -11.01
C ALA A 73 5.31 -2.16 -10.93
N PHE A 74 5.56 -1.19 -11.82
CA PHE A 74 6.78 -0.38 -11.79
C PHE A 74 6.88 0.41 -10.47
N ASP A 75 5.85 1.17 -10.11
CA ASP A 75 5.85 2.01 -8.91
C ASP A 75 5.97 1.18 -7.63
N LEU A 76 5.26 0.06 -7.54
CA LEU A 76 5.37 -0.88 -6.42
C LEU A 76 6.79 -1.49 -6.32
N SER A 77 7.41 -1.81 -7.45
CA SER A 77 8.78 -2.33 -7.47
C SER A 77 9.81 -1.29 -7.01
N GLN A 78 9.63 -0.02 -7.41
CA GLN A 78 10.47 1.08 -6.92
C GLN A 78 10.24 1.32 -5.43
N GLY A 79 8.98 1.32 -4.97
CA GLY A 79 8.65 1.43 -3.56
C GLY A 79 9.31 0.36 -2.70
N LYS A 80 9.29 -0.91 -3.14
CA LYS A 80 10.00 -2.01 -2.47
C LYS A 80 11.50 -1.78 -2.38
N ARG A 81 12.12 -1.29 -3.45
CA ARG A 81 13.54 -0.97 -3.48
C ARG A 81 13.88 0.17 -2.50
N LEU A 82 13.06 1.22 -2.49
CA LEU A 82 13.21 2.36 -1.59
C LEU A 82 13.06 1.93 -0.13
N TYR A 83 12.11 1.04 0.17
CA TYR A 83 11.90 0.49 1.52
C TYR A 83 13.17 -0.13 2.10
N SER A 84 13.88 -0.93 1.30
CA SER A 84 15.15 -1.52 1.70
C SER A 84 16.28 -0.49 1.77
N TRP A 85 16.38 0.39 0.78
CA TRP A 85 17.47 1.38 0.68
C TRP A 85 17.48 2.41 1.78
N PHE A 86 16.31 2.86 2.24
CA PHE A 86 16.18 3.85 3.30
C PHE A 86 16.05 3.22 4.70
N GLY A 87 16.28 1.90 4.81
CA GLY A 87 16.33 1.19 6.07
C GLY A 87 14.99 1.09 6.80
N CYS A 88 13.86 1.21 6.07
CA CYS A 88 12.52 1.13 6.66
C CYS A 88 12.31 -0.23 7.35
N SER A 89 12.87 -1.30 6.77
CA SER A 89 12.85 -2.64 7.33
C SER A 89 13.57 -2.77 8.68
N GLY A 90 14.50 -1.86 9.01
CA GLY A 90 15.19 -1.88 10.29
C GLY A 90 14.26 -1.63 11.48
N CYS A 91 13.22 -0.82 11.29
CA CYS A 91 12.23 -0.53 12.33
C CYS A 91 10.93 -1.32 12.14
N HIS A 92 10.49 -1.49 10.90
CA HIS A 92 9.19 -2.09 10.57
C HIS A 92 9.27 -3.56 10.10
N GLY A 93 10.48 -4.13 10.00
CA GLY A 93 10.70 -5.47 9.45
C GLY A 93 10.18 -5.58 8.02
N ASP A 94 9.68 -6.75 7.63
CA ASP A 94 8.94 -6.91 6.37
C ASP A 94 7.46 -6.47 6.51
N GLY A 95 7.21 -5.44 7.32
CA GLY A 95 5.89 -4.94 7.70
C GLY A 95 5.29 -5.61 8.94
N ARG A 96 5.97 -6.58 9.53
CA ARG A 96 5.54 -7.23 10.78
C ARG A 96 5.64 -6.31 11.99
N GLY A 97 6.39 -5.21 11.89
CA GLY A 97 6.72 -4.34 13.01
C GLY A 97 8.00 -4.77 13.71
N GLY A 98 8.41 -3.99 14.70
CA GLY A 98 9.64 -4.15 15.47
C GLY A 98 9.74 -3.00 16.46
N THR A 99 10.75 -2.14 16.30
CA THR A 99 10.79 -0.85 17.00
C THR A 99 9.71 0.10 16.47
N GLY A 100 9.35 -0.03 15.20
CA GLY A 100 8.22 0.68 14.57
C GLY A 100 6.95 -0.19 14.54
N PRO A 101 5.77 0.41 14.31
CA PRO A 101 4.50 -0.30 14.25
C PRO A 101 4.44 -1.32 13.10
N SER A 102 3.59 -2.33 13.27
CA SER A 102 3.23 -3.27 12.21
C SER A 102 2.33 -2.60 11.17
N PHE A 103 2.41 -3.06 9.93
CA PHE A 103 1.44 -2.72 8.89
C PHE A 103 0.41 -3.84 8.69
N LEU A 104 0.65 -5.02 9.26
CA LEU A 104 -0.15 -6.24 9.01
C LEU A 104 -1.30 -6.43 10.01
N ASP A 105 -1.29 -5.70 11.12
CA ASP A 105 -2.29 -5.82 12.20
C ASP A 105 -3.60 -5.08 11.91
N GLY A 106 -3.64 -4.31 10.82
CA GLY A 106 -4.78 -3.47 10.45
C GLY A 106 -4.92 -2.21 11.30
N TRP A 107 -4.01 -1.94 12.24
CA TRP A 107 -4.04 -0.78 13.11
C TRP A 107 -3.09 0.32 12.62
N TRP A 108 -3.67 1.39 12.07
CA TRP A 108 -2.90 2.52 11.53
C TRP A 108 -3.03 3.76 12.42
N PHE A 109 -1.99 4.05 13.21
CA PHE A 109 -1.98 5.20 14.14
C PHE A 109 -2.30 6.54 13.48
N TYR A 110 -1.84 6.75 12.24
CA TYR A 110 -2.00 8.00 11.49
C TYR A 110 -2.90 7.85 10.25
N GLY A 111 -3.62 6.73 10.16
CA GLY A 111 -4.51 6.40 9.04
C GLY A 111 -3.84 5.58 7.94
N SER A 112 -4.61 4.70 7.31
CA SER A 112 -4.20 3.80 6.22
C SER A 112 -4.34 4.40 4.83
N GLU A 113 -4.89 5.62 4.74
CA GLU A 113 -5.09 6.31 3.47
C GLU A 113 -3.76 6.72 2.86
N MET A 114 -3.69 6.72 1.52
CA MET A 114 -2.45 7.00 0.79
C MET A 114 -1.77 8.28 1.26
N VAL A 115 -2.51 9.38 1.40
CA VAL A 115 -1.93 10.66 1.88
C VAL A 115 -1.41 10.59 3.31
N SER A 116 -2.07 9.84 4.19
CA SER A 116 -1.60 9.64 5.56
C SER A 116 -0.25 8.93 5.58
N VAL A 117 -0.08 7.91 4.72
CA VAL A 117 1.18 7.18 4.60
C VAL A 117 2.27 8.07 3.99
N VAL A 118 1.98 8.75 2.88
CA VAL A 118 2.90 9.68 2.21
C VAL A 118 3.40 10.73 3.19
N ALA A 119 2.52 11.31 4.00
CA ALA A 119 2.91 12.34 4.96
C ALA A 119 3.68 11.82 6.15
N SER A 120 3.33 10.62 6.64
CA SER A 120 4.11 9.99 7.70
C SER A 120 5.56 9.77 7.23
N ILE A 121 5.77 9.42 5.96
CA ILE A 121 7.09 9.28 5.36
C ILE A 121 7.75 10.66 5.14
N ARG A 122 7.03 11.61 4.54
CA ARG A 122 7.55 12.95 4.21
C ARG A 122 7.96 13.72 5.46
N ASP A 123 7.05 13.84 6.41
CA ASP A 123 7.18 14.72 7.59
C ASP A 123 7.74 13.98 8.81
N GLY A 124 7.77 12.64 8.77
CA GLY A 124 8.11 11.81 9.93
C GLY A 124 6.96 11.76 10.93
N ARG A 125 7.19 11.04 12.04
CA ARG A 125 6.24 10.98 13.16
C ARG A 125 6.98 11.03 14.51
N PRO A 126 6.32 11.54 15.57
CA PRO A 126 6.85 11.45 16.92
C PRO A 126 7.22 10.02 17.30
N HIS A 127 8.11 9.87 18.30
CA HIS A 127 8.58 8.58 18.81
C HIS A 127 9.50 7.78 17.87
N GLY A 128 10.27 8.48 17.04
CA GLY A 128 11.45 7.89 16.39
C GLY A 128 11.32 7.58 14.89
N MET A 129 10.20 7.95 14.25
CA MET A 129 10.08 7.86 12.78
C MET A 129 10.66 9.14 12.13
N PRO A 130 11.77 9.06 11.39
CA PRO A 130 12.41 10.25 10.81
C PRO A 130 11.63 10.80 9.61
N SER A 131 11.84 12.08 9.31
CA SER A 131 11.36 12.73 8.08
C SER A 131 12.24 12.38 6.88
N TYR A 132 11.61 12.06 5.75
CA TYR A 132 12.28 11.77 4.47
C TYR A 132 12.03 12.82 3.39
N GLY A 133 11.27 13.89 3.66
CA GLY A 133 10.91 14.92 2.69
C GLY A 133 12.11 15.63 2.04
N ASN A 134 13.26 15.72 2.74
CA ASN A 134 14.49 16.29 2.20
C ASN A 134 15.46 15.25 1.63
N LYS A 135 15.10 13.96 1.66
CA LYS A 135 15.95 12.83 1.26
C LYS A 135 15.45 12.12 0.00
N MET A 136 14.16 12.25 -0.29
CA MET A 136 13.48 11.62 -1.41
C MET A 136 12.75 12.67 -2.23
N THR A 137 12.58 12.42 -3.53
CA THR A 137 11.62 13.19 -4.32
C THR A 137 10.19 12.79 -3.94
N SER A 138 9.23 13.66 -4.23
CA SER A 138 7.81 13.42 -4.04
C SER A 138 7.37 12.10 -4.66
N ASP A 139 7.74 11.87 -5.93
CA ASP A 139 7.45 10.64 -6.67
C ASP A 139 7.95 9.38 -5.95
N GLN A 140 9.15 9.43 -5.36
CA GLN A 140 9.72 8.33 -4.58
C GLN A 140 8.94 8.08 -3.28
N ILE A 141 8.51 9.15 -2.59
CA ILE A 141 7.69 9.03 -1.38
C ILE A 141 6.34 8.38 -1.72
N TRP A 142 5.72 8.77 -2.83
CA TRP A 142 4.47 8.19 -3.31
C TRP A 142 4.63 6.72 -3.73
N GLN A 143 5.71 6.36 -4.42
CA GLN A 143 6.06 4.97 -4.75
C GLN A 143 6.25 4.12 -3.48
N LEU A 144 6.98 4.65 -2.50
CA LEU A 144 7.21 3.97 -1.22
C LEU A 144 5.89 3.78 -0.45
N ALA A 145 5.05 4.81 -0.37
CA ALA A 145 3.74 4.73 0.27
C ALA A 145 2.84 3.68 -0.40
N GLY A 146 2.83 3.65 -1.73
CA GLY A 146 2.14 2.63 -2.51
C GLY A 146 2.56 1.22 -2.12
N TYR A 147 3.87 0.96 -2.06
CA TYR A 147 4.38 -0.33 -1.61
C TYR A 147 3.98 -0.66 -0.16
N VAL A 148 4.10 0.28 0.78
CA VAL A 148 3.69 0.09 2.18
C VAL A 148 2.21 -0.30 2.29
N ARG A 149 1.34 0.31 1.48
CA ARG A 149 -0.08 -0.09 1.41
C ARG A 149 -0.24 -1.51 0.92
N THR A 150 0.58 -2.00 -0.02
CA THR A 150 0.49 -3.40 -0.46
C THR A 150 0.89 -4.40 0.63
N ILE A 151 1.79 -4.01 1.54
CA ILE A 151 2.14 -4.82 2.70
C ILE A 151 0.96 -4.89 3.66
N GLY A 152 0.42 -3.75 4.05
CA GLY A 152 -0.67 -3.68 5.03
C GLY A 152 -2.09 -3.93 4.49
N SER A 153 -2.23 -4.24 3.20
CA SER A 153 -3.50 -4.68 2.60
C SER A 153 -3.92 -6.10 3.00
N TYR A 154 -3.33 -6.66 4.06
CA TYR A 154 -3.87 -7.85 4.70
C TYR A 154 -5.22 -7.48 5.34
N SER A 155 -6.31 -7.67 4.59
CA SER A 155 -7.63 -7.82 5.18
C SER A 155 -7.69 -9.21 5.80
N PRO A 156 -7.64 -9.37 7.14
CA PRO A 156 -8.14 -10.60 7.73
C PRO A 156 -9.58 -10.77 7.22
N PRO A 157 -9.99 -11.98 6.82
CA PRO A 157 -11.36 -12.20 6.38
C PRO A 157 -12.30 -11.76 7.51
N TYR A 158 -13.10 -10.72 7.26
CA TYR A 158 -14.18 -10.30 8.15
C TYR A 158 -15.33 -11.32 8.16
N THR A 159 -15.30 -12.28 7.22
CA THR A 159 -16.04 -13.52 7.35
C THR A 159 -15.41 -14.34 8.47
N ALA A 160 -16.15 -14.48 9.57
CA ALA A 160 -15.90 -15.56 10.52
C ALA A 160 -15.72 -16.85 9.72
N THR A 161 -14.56 -17.49 9.87
CA THR A 161 -14.34 -18.77 9.19
C THR A 161 -15.47 -19.72 9.60
N SER A 162 -15.98 -20.54 8.69
CA SER A 162 -17.04 -21.53 8.99
C SER A 162 -16.59 -22.60 10.01
N ARG A 163 -15.41 -22.46 10.62
CA ARG A 163 -14.95 -23.30 11.71
C ARG A 163 -15.59 -22.82 13.01
N ASN A 164 -16.49 -23.64 13.55
CA ASN A 164 -17.03 -23.46 14.89
C ASN A 164 -15.96 -23.86 15.92
N ASP A 165 -15.19 -22.87 16.39
CA ASP A 165 -14.16 -23.05 17.41
C ASP A 165 -14.73 -23.16 18.83
N ASP A 166 -16.06 -23.23 18.99
CA ASP A 166 -16.79 -23.24 20.26
C ASP A 166 -16.39 -24.38 21.23
N LYS A 167 -15.64 -25.38 20.73
CA LYS A 167 -15.16 -26.52 21.51
C LYS A 167 -13.65 -26.52 21.78
N HIS A 168 -12.92 -25.48 21.38
CA HIS A 168 -11.48 -25.39 21.66
C HIS A 168 -11.23 -24.74 23.03
N THR A 169 -10.51 -25.43 23.91
CA THR A 169 -10.12 -24.97 25.25
C THR A 169 -9.11 -23.83 25.26
N ARG A 170 -8.60 -23.42 24.09
CA ARG A 170 -7.71 -22.26 23.91
C ARG A 170 -8.26 -21.40 22.78
N PRO A 171 -8.29 -20.06 22.91
CA PRO A 171 -8.61 -19.17 21.80
C PRO A 171 -7.70 -19.48 20.62
N SER A 172 -8.25 -19.48 19.40
CA SER A 172 -7.41 -19.60 18.20
C SER A 172 -6.39 -18.46 18.18
N GLU A 173 -5.15 -18.78 17.80
CA GLU A 173 -4.02 -17.82 17.79
C GLU A 173 -4.27 -16.58 16.91
N ASN A 174 -5.27 -16.67 16.03
CA ASN A 174 -5.72 -15.60 15.14
C ASN A 174 -6.91 -14.80 15.71
N ARG A 175 -7.38 -15.15 16.91
CA ARG A 175 -8.47 -14.52 17.65
C ARG A 175 -8.02 -14.28 19.09
N ALA A 176 -6.91 -13.57 19.28
CA ALA A 176 -6.81 -12.80 20.52
C ALA A 176 -7.90 -11.73 20.45
N PRO A 177 -8.98 -11.80 21.25
CA PRO A 177 -9.92 -10.70 21.29
C PRO A 177 -9.18 -9.51 21.89
N ALA A 178 -9.32 -8.34 21.28
CA ALA A 178 -8.91 -7.09 21.94
C ALA A 178 -9.51 -6.97 23.36
N ALA A 179 -10.60 -7.69 23.67
CA ALA A 179 -11.19 -7.78 25.00
C ALA A 179 -10.40 -8.62 26.04
N GLY A 180 -9.36 -9.37 25.65
CA GLY A 180 -8.58 -10.21 26.58
C GLY A 180 -7.39 -9.51 27.26
N LEU A 181 -7.04 -8.30 26.81
CA LEU A 181 -6.01 -7.45 27.43
C LEU A 181 -6.59 -6.31 28.27
N PHE A 182 -7.91 -6.12 28.23
CA PHE A 182 -8.61 -5.17 29.09
C PHE A 182 -9.46 -5.97 30.06
N GLU A 183 -8.99 -6.07 31.30
CA GLU A 183 -9.88 -6.29 32.43
C GLU A 183 -10.97 -5.22 32.33
N GLN A 184 -12.18 -5.61 31.94
CA GLN A 184 -13.33 -4.70 32.02
C GLN A 184 -13.59 -4.45 33.50
N GLY A 185 -12.90 -3.43 34.04
CA GLY A 185 -13.25 -2.83 35.30
C GLY A 185 -14.75 -2.48 35.30
N PRO A 186 -15.42 -2.60 36.45
CA PRO A 186 -16.85 -2.75 36.52
C PRO A 186 -17.59 -1.56 35.87
N ALA A 187 -18.69 -1.91 35.21
CA ALA A 187 -19.53 -1.03 34.41
C ALA A 187 -19.86 0.31 35.09
N GLY A 188 -19.83 1.36 34.26
CA GLY A 188 -20.53 2.62 34.52
C GLY A 188 -19.67 3.69 35.19
N VAL A 189 -19.55 4.84 34.51
CA VAL A 189 -19.15 6.10 35.14
C VAL A 189 -20.12 6.39 36.27
N ARG A 190 -19.66 6.25 37.51
CA ARG A 190 -20.32 6.89 38.65
C ARG A 190 -20.05 8.39 38.55
N SER A 191 -21.10 9.16 38.26
CA SER A 191 -21.07 10.60 38.06
C SER A 191 -20.89 11.42 39.35
N ASP A 192 -20.54 10.80 40.48
CA ASP A 192 -20.52 11.41 41.81
C ASP A 192 -19.11 11.72 42.37
N ARG A 193 -18.03 11.46 41.61
CA ARG A 193 -16.68 11.89 42.01
C ARG A 193 -16.02 12.70 40.90
N GLY A 194 -15.89 14.00 41.17
CA GLY A 194 -15.28 14.96 40.26
C GLY A 194 -13.83 14.64 39.93
N VAL A 195 -13.43 15.05 38.73
CA VAL A 195 -12.05 14.99 38.21
C VAL A 195 -11.13 15.72 39.19
N GLN A 196 -10.15 15.02 39.74
CA GLN A 196 -9.05 15.63 40.49
C GLN A 196 -7.86 15.88 39.56
N PRO A 197 -7.09 16.97 39.80
CA PRO A 197 -6.23 17.63 38.80
C PRO A 197 -5.06 16.79 38.29
#